data_AF-A0A7X6YYL2-F1
#
_entry.id   AF-A0A7X6YYL2-F1
#
_cell.length_a   1.000
_cell.length_b   1.000
_cell.length_c   1.000
_cell.angle_alpha   90.00
_cell.angle_beta   90.00
_cell.angle_gamma   90.00
#
_symmetry.space_group_name_H-M   'P 1'
#
loop_
_entity.id
_entity.type
_entity.pdbx_description
1 polymer ?
#
loop_
_entity_poly.entity_id
_entity_poly.type
_entity_poly.pdbx_seq_one_letter_code
_entity_poly.pdbx_strand_id
1 'polypeptide(L)'
;MNFQYIIEKIEKHDIITLFRHESPDGDAYGSQVGLRELIKSNYPHKKVFCLGKDVDDYVLVAGPLDTCSDETVAASLAIVLDCADQARVDDQRFKTAKAVMKIDHHELMEHFGEVEWVDSKASSVCEMITYLAIKAKWEINIMGANALYLGLTTDANRFLYSFSPRLFDCAKWLVQKGAEVARIYQIIYEDDLGHAKYYGFCRYNFTLSPYGVAYNKISPELAESFGLKDHGAGTVNAMANIKGVDIWCHFTENDNGTIRAETRSKGLPVNLVCNKFGGGGHIKAAGATLLNWDEVDVMLAEFEQLAFASKPYSKEVSVALDIASKASEIAKSYYLKSNLQIELKEDESPVTEADKAVDKFISEELKKFYPDYGLLSEESADDKSRLNKENVWIIDPIDGTKDFIAHDDEFSINIALVHKQEVVVGVIAVPMKDVYYYAMKGAGAYKKEAGKISRIAVSKATSDFIATKSHFHGSREVDKFYKQFASLIKEEKAYGSAYKFGLIAEGKGHINYKTGNNTKEWDIAPGVLIVQEAGGSFTKVNGEEWTFNRVNVINEGGYLVLNRPNKEFFRICGRKGVSNGKR
;
A
#
# COMPACT_ATOMS: atom_id res chain seq x y z
N MET A 1 2.61 -30.59 22.80
CA MET A 1 3.66 -31.43 22.19
C MET A 1 4.40 -32.17 23.29
N ASN A 2 4.84 -33.40 23.01
CA ASN A 2 5.63 -34.17 23.98
C ASN A 2 7.13 -33.99 23.68
N PHE A 3 7.73 -32.93 24.21
CA PHE A 3 9.16 -32.62 24.07
C PHE A 3 10.07 -33.81 24.44
N GLN A 4 9.59 -34.68 25.32
CA GLN A 4 10.24 -35.92 25.71
C GLN A 4 10.69 -36.76 24.52
N TYR A 5 9.92 -36.83 23.42
CA TYR A 5 10.26 -37.69 22.28
C TYR A 5 11.47 -37.16 21.49
N ILE A 6 11.64 -35.84 21.41
CA ILE A 6 12.82 -35.19 20.81
C ILE A 6 14.06 -35.45 21.68
N ILE A 7 13.92 -35.25 23.00
CA ILE A 7 14.99 -35.51 23.99
C ILE A 7 15.41 -36.98 23.94
N GLU A 8 14.45 -37.92 24.00
CA GLU A 8 14.73 -39.35 23.92
C GLU A 8 15.43 -39.76 22.61
N LYS A 9 15.10 -39.14 21.47
CA LYS A 9 15.76 -39.43 20.19
C LYS A 9 17.23 -38.96 20.23
N ILE A 10 17.50 -37.79 20.81
CA ILE A 10 18.86 -37.26 21.05
C ILE A 10 19.64 -38.16 22.03
N GLU A 11 19.02 -38.57 23.14
CA GLU A 11 19.65 -39.43 24.17
C GLU A 11 20.08 -40.79 23.60
N LYS A 12 19.27 -41.39 22.71
CA LYS A 12 19.51 -42.70 22.08
C LYS A 12 20.66 -42.75 21.07
N HIS A 13 21.26 -41.60 20.67
CA HIS A 13 22.30 -41.55 19.65
C HIS A 13 23.56 -40.85 20.15
N ASP A 14 24.74 -41.46 19.99
CA ASP A 14 26.01 -40.90 20.46
C ASP A 14 26.77 -40.10 19.40
N ILE A 15 26.34 -40.19 18.15
CA ILE A 15 26.81 -39.38 17.03
C ILE A 15 25.59 -38.65 16.47
N ILE A 16 25.69 -37.33 16.38
CA ILE A 16 24.62 -36.44 15.90
C ILE A 16 25.22 -35.50 14.87
N THR A 17 24.56 -35.37 13.73
CA THR A 17 24.92 -34.41 12.68
C THR A 17 23.74 -33.45 12.48
N LEU A 18 24.03 -32.15 12.43
CA LEU A 18 23.03 -31.09 12.33
C LEU A 18 23.11 -30.46 10.96
N PHE A 19 21.96 -30.26 10.31
CA PHE A 19 21.81 -29.75 8.95
C PHE A 19 20.81 -28.60 8.91
N ARG A 20 20.82 -27.82 7.83
CA ARG A 20 19.92 -26.69 7.59
C ARG A 20 19.70 -26.45 6.09
N HIS A 21 18.89 -25.46 5.73
CA HIS A 21 18.70 -25.07 4.32
C HIS A 21 19.97 -24.43 3.69
N GLU A 22 20.02 -24.42 2.35
CA GLU A 22 21.15 -24.03 1.49
C GLU A 22 21.35 -22.53 1.31
N SER A 23 20.41 -21.69 1.77
CA SER A 23 20.51 -20.22 1.71
C SER A 23 20.60 -19.51 3.09
N PRO A 24 21.62 -19.83 3.91
CA PRO A 24 22.47 -18.81 4.53
C PRO A 24 21.94 -17.82 5.58
N ASP A 25 20.82 -18.03 6.29
CA ASP A 25 20.34 -17.05 7.30
C ASP A 25 20.61 -17.40 8.78
N GLY A 26 20.17 -16.50 9.68
CA GLY A 26 20.54 -16.44 11.09
C GLY A 26 19.76 -17.33 12.05
N ASP A 27 18.51 -17.72 11.73
CA ASP A 27 17.82 -18.75 12.52
C ASP A 27 18.31 -20.13 12.14
N ALA A 28 18.52 -20.38 10.86
CA ALA A 28 19.16 -21.59 10.38
C ALA A 28 20.57 -21.79 10.97
N TYR A 29 21.41 -20.74 11.01
CA TYR A 29 22.74 -20.83 11.64
C TYR A 29 22.64 -20.96 13.18
N GLY A 30 21.79 -20.13 13.78
CA GLY A 30 21.63 -20.02 15.22
C GLY A 30 21.06 -21.28 15.87
N SER A 31 20.09 -21.92 15.22
CA SER A 31 19.45 -23.16 15.66
C SER A 31 20.42 -24.33 15.61
N GLN A 32 21.19 -24.42 14.52
CA GLN A 32 22.21 -25.45 14.29
C GLN A 32 23.30 -25.40 15.35
N VAL A 33 23.99 -24.26 15.50
CA VAL A 33 25.03 -24.12 16.52
C VAL A 33 24.46 -24.14 17.94
N GLY A 34 23.31 -23.51 18.17
CA GLY A 34 22.63 -23.50 19.46
C GLY A 34 22.31 -24.90 19.97
N LEU A 35 21.78 -25.78 19.11
CA LEU A 35 21.53 -27.17 19.46
C LEU A 35 22.82 -27.97 19.66
N ARG A 36 23.87 -27.73 18.86
CA ARG A 36 25.20 -28.34 19.08
C ARG A 36 25.71 -28.07 20.49
N GLU A 37 25.72 -26.80 20.89
CA GLU A 37 26.26 -26.38 22.18
C GLU A 37 25.37 -26.79 23.36
N LEU A 38 24.04 -26.83 23.18
CA LEU A 38 23.13 -27.44 24.16
C LEU A 38 23.43 -28.92 24.36
N ILE A 39 23.53 -29.72 23.29
CA ILE A 39 23.78 -31.17 23.42
C ILE A 39 25.16 -31.41 24.04
N LYS A 40 26.21 -30.70 23.60
CA LYS A 40 27.56 -30.79 24.20
C LYS A 40 27.58 -30.43 25.69
N SER A 41 26.81 -29.40 26.10
CA SER A 41 26.75 -28.95 27.50
C SER A 41 26.07 -29.95 28.44
N ASN A 42 25.11 -30.75 27.95
CA ASN A 42 24.32 -31.67 28.78
C ASN A 42 24.68 -33.15 28.58
N TYR A 43 25.29 -33.50 27.45
CA TYR A 43 25.72 -34.85 27.08
C TYR A 43 27.17 -34.85 26.57
N PRO A 44 28.17 -34.53 27.41
CA PRO A 44 29.57 -34.28 26.99
C PRO A 44 30.30 -35.50 26.39
N HIS A 45 29.69 -36.70 26.43
CA HIS A 45 30.20 -37.90 25.78
C HIS A 45 29.80 -38.02 24.29
N LYS A 46 28.80 -37.26 23.84
CA LYS A 46 28.25 -37.34 22.48
C LYS A 46 29.09 -36.52 21.49
N LYS A 47 29.23 -37.03 20.28
CA LYS A 47 29.87 -36.33 19.16
C LYS A 47 28.78 -35.59 18.37
N VAL A 48 28.90 -34.27 18.28
CA VAL A 48 27.90 -33.41 17.63
C VAL A 48 28.59 -32.48 16.65
N PHE A 49 28.18 -32.53 15.39
CA PHE A 49 28.75 -31.78 14.27
C PHE A 49 27.67 -30.94 13.57
N CYS A 50 27.90 -29.64 13.38
CA CYS A 50 27.13 -28.84 12.42
C CYS A 50 27.74 -28.98 11.03
N LEU A 51 26.97 -29.33 10.01
CA LEU A 51 27.45 -29.49 8.64
C LEU A 51 26.81 -28.47 7.69
N GLY A 52 27.55 -28.06 6.67
CA GLY A 52 27.15 -27.03 5.71
C GLY A 52 28.26 -25.99 5.52
N LYS A 53 27.90 -24.84 4.94
CA LYS A 53 28.83 -23.71 4.75
C LYS A 53 28.74 -22.70 5.89
N ASP A 54 29.90 -22.17 6.27
CA ASP A 54 30.02 -21.01 7.16
C ASP A 54 29.42 -19.74 6.51
N VAL A 55 29.05 -18.77 7.35
CA VAL A 55 28.67 -17.40 6.94
C VAL A 55 29.45 -16.45 7.83
N ASP A 56 30.29 -15.59 7.24
CA ASP A 56 31.31 -14.81 7.96
C ASP A 56 30.77 -14.10 9.22
N ASP A 57 29.69 -13.32 9.09
CA ASP A 57 29.11 -12.58 10.23
C ASP A 57 28.54 -13.50 11.32
N TYR A 58 27.99 -14.65 10.94
CA TYR A 58 27.45 -15.62 11.91
C TYR A 58 28.56 -16.44 12.56
N VAL A 59 29.69 -16.67 11.88
CA VAL A 59 30.91 -17.22 12.51
C VAL A 59 31.42 -16.28 13.60
N LEU A 60 31.35 -14.95 13.40
CA LEU A 60 31.74 -13.99 14.44
C LEU A 60 30.83 -14.06 15.69
N VAL A 61 29.54 -14.39 15.53
CA VAL A 61 28.57 -14.48 16.64
C VAL A 61 28.56 -15.85 17.32
N ALA A 62 28.43 -16.91 16.52
CA ALA A 62 28.15 -18.28 16.95
C ALA A 62 29.35 -19.24 16.78
N GLY A 63 30.41 -18.83 16.08
CA GLY A 63 31.55 -19.68 15.76
C GLY A 63 31.33 -20.56 14.52
N PRO A 64 32.39 -21.26 14.06
CA PRO A 64 32.35 -22.01 12.82
C PRO A 64 31.53 -23.31 12.92
N LEU A 65 31.12 -23.81 11.76
CA LEU A 65 30.59 -25.14 11.56
C LEU A 65 31.71 -26.20 11.64
N ASP A 66 31.32 -27.47 11.68
CA ASP A 66 32.22 -28.62 11.77
C ASP A 66 32.36 -29.32 10.40
N THR A 67 33.33 -30.24 10.28
CA THR A 67 33.37 -31.19 9.16
C THR A 67 33.46 -32.62 9.71
N CYS A 68 32.88 -33.59 8.99
CA CYS A 68 32.99 -35.00 9.31
C CYS A 68 32.89 -35.89 8.06
N SER A 69 33.30 -37.15 8.20
CA SER A 69 33.31 -38.13 7.11
C SER A 69 31.93 -38.71 6.83
N ASP A 70 31.74 -39.28 5.64
CA ASP A 70 30.46 -39.87 5.23
C ASP A 70 30.05 -41.05 6.12
N GLU A 71 31.01 -41.81 6.66
CA GLU A 71 30.75 -42.86 7.65
C GLU A 71 30.27 -42.29 9.00
N THR A 72 30.74 -41.09 9.35
CA THR A 72 30.28 -40.37 10.55
C THR A 72 28.83 -39.93 10.39
N VAL A 73 28.47 -39.40 9.20
CA VAL A 73 27.07 -39.06 8.87
C VAL A 73 26.21 -40.33 8.89
N ALA A 74 26.62 -41.38 8.19
CA ALA A 74 25.89 -42.64 8.11
C ALA A 74 25.65 -43.31 9.47
N ALA A 75 26.57 -43.15 10.43
CA ALA A 75 26.42 -43.67 11.79
C ALA A 75 25.54 -42.79 12.71
N SER A 76 25.18 -41.58 12.28
CA SER A 76 24.58 -40.55 13.15
C SER A 76 23.04 -40.52 13.15
N LEU A 77 22.49 -39.80 14.13
CA LEU A 77 21.20 -39.12 13.98
C LEU A 77 21.43 -37.80 13.24
N ALA A 78 20.87 -37.67 12.03
CA ALA A 78 20.75 -36.39 11.35
C ALA A 78 19.59 -35.59 11.94
N ILE A 79 19.82 -34.32 12.27
CA ILE A 79 18.77 -33.38 12.66
C ILE A 79 18.77 -32.24 11.65
N VAL A 80 17.73 -32.16 10.82
CA VAL A 80 17.52 -31.07 9.88
C VAL A 80 16.71 -29.99 10.57
N LEU A 81 17.27 -28.79 10.60
CA LEU A 81 16.74 -27.62 11.27
C LEU A 81 16.35 -26.59 10.23
N ASP A 82 15.22 -25.92 10.45
CA ASP A 82 14.80 -24.75 9.67
C ASP A 82 14.84 -24.99 8.14
N CYS A 83 14.15 -26.06 7.71
CA CYS A 83 14.11 -26.45 6.31
C CYS A 83 12.80 -27.17 5.99
N ALA A 84 11.92 -26.48 5.26
CA ALA A 84 10.57 -26.96 4.95
C ALA A 84 10.54 -28.23 4.08
N ASP A 85 11.54 -28.43 3.24
CA ASP A 85 11.62 -29.44 2.18
C ASP A 85 13.04 -30.05 2.07
N GLN A 86 13.14 -31.29 1.58
CA GLN A 86 14.40 -32.02 1.49
C GLN A 86 15.35 -31.52 0.39
N ALA A 87 14.82 -30.80 -0.61
CA ALA A 87 15.59 -30.37 -1.77
C ALA A 87 16.56 -29.25 -1.39
N ARG A 88 16.10 -28.30 -0.55
CA ARG A 88 16.90 -27.16 -0.09
C ARG A 88 17.89 -27.46 1.04
N VAL A 89 18.09 -28.69 1.51
CA VAL A 89 19.08 -28.98 2.59
C VAL A 89 20.51 -28.84 2.05
N ASP A 90 21.36 -28.00 2.67
CA ASP A 90 22.71 -27.61 2.18
C ASP A 90 23.63 -28.82 1.96
N ASP A 91 23.62 -29.79 2.88
CA ASP A 91 24.39 -31.03 2.77
C ASP A 91 23.44 -32.25 2.68
N GLN A 92 23.27 -32.73 1.45
CA GLN A 92 22.39 -33.86 1.09
C GLN A 92 22.81 -35.20 1.73
N ARG A 93 23.99 -35.30 2.37
CA ARG A 93 24.40 -36.51 3.11
C ARG A 93 23.50 -36.82 4.29
N PHE A 94 22.65 -35.90 4.76
CA PHE A 94 21.65 -36.20 5.80
C PHE A 94 20.79 -37.44 5.48
N LYS A 95 20.56 -37.73 4.18
CA LYS A 95 19.81 -38.88 3.68
C LYS A 95 20.50 -40.24 3.91
N THR A 96 21.80 -40.27 4.19
CA THR A 96 22.54 -41.51 4.48
C THR A 96 22.59 -41.86 5.97
N ALA A 97 22.17 -40.93 6.83
CA ALA A 97 22.22 -41.10 8.28
C ALA A 97 21.32 -42.24 8.77
N LYS A 98 21.74 -42.87 9.88
CA LYS A 98 21.04 -44.00 10.52
C LYS A 98 19.60 -43.66 10.92
N ALA A 99 19.36 -42.39 11.26
CA ALA A 99 18.06 -41.83 11.57
C ALA A 99 18.01 -40.36 11.16
N VAL A 100 16.83 -39.87 10.78
CA VAL A 100 16.62 -38.45 10.43
C VAL A 100 15.50 -37.86 11.31
N MET A 101 15.71 -36.65 11.81
CA MET A 101 14.73 -35.85 12.57
C MET A 101 14.62 -34.45 11.95
N LYS A 102 13.42 -33.88 11.92
CA LYS A 102 13.13 -32.52 11.45
C LYS A 102 12.67 -31.62 12.60
N ILE A 103 13.19 -30.39 12.69
CA ILE A 103 12.66 -29.33 13.56
C ILE A 103 12.51 -28.06 12.73
N ASP A 104 11.31 -27.50 12.65
CA ASP A 104 10.96 -26.48 11.65
C ASP A 104 9.82 -25.56 12.13
N HIS A 105 9.82 -24.31 11.68
CA HIS A 105 8.78 -23.32 11.99
C HIS A 105 8.00 -22.83 10.76
N HIS A 106 8.32 -23.34 9.57
CA HIS A 106 7.55 -23.07 8.36
C HIS A 106 6.13 -23.66 8.43
N GLU A 107 5.24 -23.22 7.54
CA GLU A 107 4.05 -24.02 7.22
C GLU A 107 4.51 -25.37 6.66
N LEU A 108 3.82 -26.45 7.04
CA LEU A 108 4.20 -27.81 6.72
C LEU A 108 4.06 -28.10 5.21
N MET A 109 5.17 -27.98 4.48
CA MET A 109 5.25 -28.22 3.03
C MET A 109 5.54 -29.70 2.69
N GLU A 110 6.53 -30.30 3.35
CA GLU A 110 6.96 -31.68 3.13
C GLU A 110 7.16 -32.40 4.47
N HIS A 111 6.77 -33.69 4.52
CA HIS A 111 7.13 -34.60 5.59
C HIS A 111 8.42 -35.35 5.27
N PHE A 112 9.42 -35.31 6.15
CA PHE A 112 10.63 -36.12 6.03
C PHE A 112 11.32 -36.37 7.38
N GLY A 113 11.86 -37.59 7.52
CA GLY A 113 12.44 -38.10 8.76
C GLY A 113 11.50 -38.98 9.57
N GLU A 114 12.04 -39.64 10.59
CA GLU A 114 11.28 -40.52 11.50
C GLU A 114 10.56 -39.73 12.60
N VAL A 115 11.05 -38.52 12.88
CA VAL A 115 10.60 -37.68 13.99
C VAL A 115 10.54 -36.24 13.49
N GLU A 116 9.40 -35.58 13.68
CA GLU A 116 9.21 -34.20 13.27
C GLU A 116 8.67 -33.37 14.42
N TRP A 117 9.21 -32.16 14.55
CA TRP A 117 8.63 -31.12 15.37
C TRP A 117 8.47 -29.86 14.52
N VAL A 118 7.25 -29.65 14.02
CA VAL A 118 6.88 -28.44 13.29
C VAL A 118 5.96 -27.58 14.14
N ASP A 119 6.30 -26.31 14.36
CA ASP A 119 5.46 -25.33 15.08
C ASP A 119 5.40 -23.99 14.31
N SER A 120 4.46 -23.89 13.36
CA SER A 120 4.27 -22.68 12.53
C SER A 120 3.73 -21.45 13.29
N LYS A 121 3.61 -21.53 14.62
CA LYS A 121 3.35 -20.39 15.51
C LYS A 121 4.62 -19.90 16.20
N ALA A 122 5.75 -20.57 16.01
CA ALA A 122 7.03 -20.08 16.49
C ALA A 122 7.55 -18.95 15.62
N SER A 123 8.19 -17.98 16.27
CA SER A 123 8.87 -16.92 15.51
C SER A 123 10.02 -17.48 14.70
N SER A 124 10.68 -18.53 15.20
CA SER A 124 11.89 -19.13 14.64
C SER A 124 12.17 -20.49 15.30
N VAL A 125 13.00 -21.34 14.70
CA VAL A 125 13.47 -22.62 15.27
C VAL A 125 14.37 -22.39 16.49
N CYS A 126 15.09 -21.27 16.59
CA CYS A 126 15.76 -20.86 17.83
C CYS A 126 14.77 -20.63 18.99
N GLU A 127 13.56 -20.11 18.75
CA GLU A 127 12.54 -20.01 19.81
C GLU A 127 12.14 -21.40 20.30
N MET A 128 11.94 -22.33 19.37
CA MET A 128 11.60 -23.73 19.67
C MET A 128 12.70 -24.39 20.51
N ILE A 129 13.95 -24.38 20.05
CA ILE A 129 15.09 -25.01 20.75
C ILE A 129 15.35 -24.35 22.11
N THR A 130 15.25 -23.02 22.21
CA THR A 130 15.40 -22.32 23.50
C THR A 130 14.30 -22.71 24.47
N TYR A 131 13.04 -22.81 24.01
CA TYR A 131 11.93 -23.25 24.83
C TYR A 131 12.10 -24.71 25.30
N LEU A 132 12.59 -25.59 24.42
CA LEU A 132 12.95 -26.96 24.77
C LEU A 132 14.00 -26.98 25.91
N ALA A 133 15.09 -26.23 25.76
CA ALA A 133 16.15 -26.16 26.77
C ALA A 133 15.64 -25.68 28.13
N ILE A 134 14.79 -24.63 28.15
CA ILE A 134 14.13 -24.14 29.37
C ILE A 134 13.28 -25.23 30.03
N LYS A 135 12.50 -26.01 29.26
CA LYS A 135 11.65 -27.08 29.81
C LYS A 135 12.45 -28.31 30.26
N ALA A 136 13.52 -28.65 29.55
CA ALA A 136 14.44 -29.73 29.89
C ALA A 136 15.39 -29.37 31.05
N LYS A 137 15.43 -28.09 31.47
CA LYS A 137 16.39 -27.53 32.43
C LYS A 137 17.85 -27.74 32.00
N TRP A 138 18.09 -27.64 30.70
CA TRP A 138 19.41 -27.79 30.11
C TRP A 138 20.31 -26.59 30.41
N GLU A 139 21.60 -26.84 30.55
CA GLU A 139 22.64 -25.81 30.60
C GLU A 139 23.15 -25.49 29.19
N ILE A 140 23.71 -24.30 29.01
CA ILE A 140 24.25 -23.82 27.74
C ILE A 140 25.46 -22.92 28.00
N ASN A 141 26.46 -22.95 27.10
CA ASN A 141 27.58 -22.03 27.12
C ASN A 141 27.25 -20.70 26.40
N ILE A 142 28.14 -19.72 26.51
CA ILE A 142 27.96 -18.38 25.91
C ILE A 142 27.84 -18.46 24.37
N MET A 143 28.58 -19.37 23.72
CA MET A 143 28.52 -19.57 22.26
C MET A 143 27.12 -20.02 21.82
N GLY A 144 26.56 -21.03 22.47
CA GLY A 144 25.19 -21.48 22.21
C GLY A 144 24.14 -20.43 22.57
N ALA A 145 24.36 -19.65 23.63
CA ALA A 145 23.46 -18.56 24.01
C ALA A 145 23.45 -17.44 22.96
N ASN A 146 24.62 -17.06 22.43
CA ASN A 146 24.77 -16.13 21.32
C ASN A 146 24.12 -16.67 20.03
N ALA A 147 24.34 -17.94 19.70
CA ALA A 147 23.79 -18.59 18.51
C ALA A 147 22.25 -18.61 18.54
N LEU A 148 21.63 -19.02 19.63
CA LEU A 148 20.16 -19.00 19.73
C LEU A 148 19.61 -17.56 19.71
N TYR A 149 20.31 -16.60 20.34
CA TYR A 149 19.84 -15.21 20.37
C TYR A 149 19.97 -14.50 19.01
N LEU A 150 20.94 -14.91 18.18
CA LEU A 150 21.06 -14.51 16.77
C LEU A 150 19.76 -14.83 16.01
N GLY A 151 19.33 -16.10 16.00
CA GLY A 151 18.10 -16.52 15.32
C GLY A 151 16.83 -15.91 15.87
N LEU A 152 16.73 -15.73 17.20
CA LEU A 152 15.62 -14.95 17.78
C LEU A 152 15.57 -13.52 17.24
N THR A 153 16.73 -12.93 16.92
CA THR A 153 16.83 -11.54 16.48
C THR A 153 16.53 -11.37 15.00
N THR A 154 17.07 -12.24 14.13
CA THR A 154 16.89 -12.12 12.67
C THR A 154 15.44 -12.29 12.28
N ASP A 155 14.79 -13.35 12.76
CA ASP A 155 13.44 -13.73 12.31
C ASP A 155 12.34 -12.89 12.93
N ALA A 156 12.48 -12.55 14.21
CA ALA A 156 11.58 -11.59 14.84
C ALA A 156 11.82 -10.15 14.36
N ASN A 157 12.90 -9.92 13.60
CA ASN A 157 13.48 -8.63 13.27
C ASN A 157 13.58 -7.72 14.51
N ARG A 158 14.34 -8.16 15.52
CA ARG A 158 14.46 -7.51 16.84
C ARG A 158 13.08 -7.26 17.48
N PHE A 159 12.24 -8.29 17.46
CA PHE A 159 10.88 -8.31 18.03
C PHE A 159 9.90 -7.30 17.39
N LEU A 160 10.20 -6.77 16.20
CA LEU A 160 9.38 -5.78 15.50
C LEU A 160 8.17 -6.40 14.78
N TYR A 161 8.35 -7.57 14.17
CA TYR A 161 7.33 -8.20 13.33
C TYR A 161 6.66 -9.41 14.00
N SER A 162 7.44 -10.20 14.75
CA SER A 162 6.97 -11.37 15.48
C SER A 162 7.24 -11.19 16.97
N PHE A 163 6.22 -11.33 17.80
CA PHE A 163 6.35 -11.25 19.26
C PHE A 163 5.37 -12.20 19.95
N SER A 164 5.85 -12.86 21.00
CA SER A 164 5.04 -13.73 21.85
C SER A 164 5.60 -13.70 23.29
N PRO A 165 4.79 -14.00 24.32
CA PRO A 165 5.32 -14.16 25.68
C PRO A 165 6.41 -15.24 25.76
N ARG A 166 6.27 -16.32 24.98
CA ARG A 166 7.26 -17.40 24.87
C ARG A 166 8.60 -16.90 24.31
N LEU A 167 8.56 -16.06 23.29
CA LEU A 167 9.74 -15.47 22.67
C LEU A 167 10.48 -14.54 23.65
N PHE A 168 9.75 -13.72 24.41
CA PHE A 168 10.36 -12.88 25.45
C PHE A 168 10.94 -13.70 26.61
N ASP A 169 10.30 -14.79 27.01
CA ASP A 169 10.86 -15.73 28.00
C ASP A 169 12.15 -16.39 27.50
N CYS A 170 12.20 -16.78 26.22
CA CYS A 170 13.40 -17.34 25.56
C CYS A 170 14.53 -16.32 25.51
N ALA A 171 14.27 -15.11 25.00
CA ALA A 171 15.24 -14.02 24.95
C ALA A 171 15.80 -13.67 26.34
N LYS A 172 14.92 -13.58 27.35
CA LYS A 172 15.31 -13.37 28.76
C LYS A 172 16.24 -14.47 29.26
N TRP A 173 15.92 -15.74 29.02
CA TRP A 173 16.74 -16.86 29.47
C TRP A 173 18.13 -16.87 28.81
N LEU A 174 18.22 -16.60 27.51
CA LEU A 174 19.49 -16.51 26.79
C LEU A 174 20.38 -15.37 27.32
N VAL A 175 19.80 -14.20 27.61
CA VAL A 175 20.52 -13.10 28.27
C VAL A 175 21.01 -13.51 29.66
N GLN A 176 20.20 -14.26 30.44
CA GLN A 176 20.62 -14.81 31.73
C GLN A 176 21.73 -15.88 31.61
N LYS A 177 21.84 -16.56 30.46
CA LYS A 177 22.92 -17.49 30.12
C LYS A 177 24.15 -16.81 29.48
N GLY A 178 24.14 -15.47 29.36
CA GLY A 178 25.29 -14.68 28.94
C GLY A 178 25.30 -14.27 27.47
N ALA A 179 24.17 -14.32 26.76
CA ALA A 179 24.08 -13.83 25.38
C ALA A 179 24.48 -12.34 25.28
N GLU A 180 25.47 -12.03 24.44
CA GLU A 180 26.11 -10.73 24.31
C GLU A 180 25.33 -9.79 23.38
N VAL A 181 24.06 -9.51 23.69
CA VAL A 181 23.09 -8.82 22.81
C VAL A 181 23.66 -7.61 22.06
N ALA A 182 24.41 -6.74 22.74
CA ALA A 182 25.00 -5.55 22.11
C ALA A 182 26.06 -5.89 21.05
N ARG A 183 26.88 -6.93 21.28
CA ARG A 183 27.89 -7.43 20.33
C ARG A 183 27.23 -8.14 19.16
N ILE A 184 26.19 -8.94 19.41
CA ILE A 184 25.37 -9.58 18.37
C ILE A 184 24.80 -8.51 17.43
N TYR A 185 24.17 -7.47 18.00
CA TYR A 185 23.59 -6.37 17.23
C TYR A 185 24.64 -5.52 16.51
N GLN A 186 25.83 -5.34 17.10
CA GLN A 186 26.91 -4.65 16.41
C GLN A 186 27.32 -5.40 15.14
N ILE A 187 27.46 -6.73 15.20
CA ILE A 187 27.87 -7.54 14.05
C ILE A 187 26.77 -7.57 12.98
N ILE A 188 25.55 -7.99 13.32
CA ILE A 188 24.49 -8.24 12.32
C ILE A 188 23.81 -6.97 11.76
N TYR A 189 24.13 -5.80 12.31
CA TYR A 189 23.67 -4.51 11.81
C TYR A 189 24.84 -3.57 11.45
N GLU A 190 26.07 -4.08 11.39
CA GLU A 190 27.14 -3.38 10.68
C GLU A 190 26.81 -3.41 9.19
N ASP A 191 26.93 -2.26 8.53
CA ASP A 191 26.53 -2.05 7.14
C ASP A 191 27.72 -1.46 6.39
N ASP A 192 28.01 -1.99 5.20
CA ASP A 192 29.15 -1.50 4.43
C ASP A 192 28.87 -0.12 3.81
N LEU A 193 29.90 0.69 3.63
CA LEU A 193 29.74 2.08 3.18
C LEU A 193 29.17 2.18 1.73
N GLY A 194 29.33 1.15 0.91
CA GLY A 194 28.74 1.04 -0.42
C GLY A 194 27.24 0.75 -0.33
N HIS A 195 26.86 -0.32 0.36
CA HIS A 195 25.46 -0.69 0.57
C HIS A 195 24.68 0.40 1.33
N ALA A 196 25.24 1.01 2.38
CA ALA A 196 24.59 2.13 3.09
C ALA A 196 24.30 3.34 2.17
N LYS A 197 25.22 3.67 1.24
CA LYS A 197 25.01 4.72 0.23
C LYS A 197 23.97 4.31 -0.80
N TYR A 198 24.00 3.05 -1.25
CA TYR A 198 23.06 2.50 -2.21
C TYR A 198 21.64 2.40 -1.66
N TYR A 199 21.48 2.02 -0.40
CA TYR A 199 20.22 2.05 0.34
C TYR A 199 19.65 3.49 0.39
N GLY A 200 20.52 4.47 0.68
CA GLY A 200 20.20 5.90 0.59
C GLY A 200 19.74 6.32 -0.81
N PHE A 201 20.45 5.87 -1.86
CA PHE A 201 20.08 6.10 -3.26
C PHE A 201 18.71 5.48 -3.60
N CYS A 202 18.46 4.22 -3.26
CA CYS A 202 17.20 3.52 -3.52
C CYS A 202 16.03 4.16 -2.78
N ARG A 203 16.26 4.71 -1.58
CA ARG A 203 15.25 5.43 -0.80
C ARG A 203 14.97 6.85 -1.33
N TYR A 204 15.92 7.45 -2.04
CA TYR A 204 15.76 8.78 -2.64
C TYR A 204 15.17 8.74 -4.05
N ASN A 205 15.53 7.72 -4.86
CA ASN A 205 15.22 7.67 -6.30
C ASN A 205 14.08 6.72 -6.69
N PHE A 206 13.41 6.06 -5.74
CA PHE A 206 12.29 5.17 -6.06
C PHE A 206 11.17 5.92 -6.79
N THR A 207 10.52 5.24 -7.74
CA THR A 207 9.29 5.72 -8.37
C THR A 207 8.09 5.27 -7.54
N LEU A 208 7.10 6.15 -7.36
CA LEU A 208 5.84 5.85 -6.70
C LEU A 208 4.69 5.88 -7.71
N SER A 209 4.00 4.76 -7.87
CA SER A 209 2.78 4.68 -8.66
C SER A 209 1.60 5.45 -8.00
N PRO A 210 0.55 5.79 -8.76
CA PRO A 210 -0.65 6.43 -8.20
C PRO A 210 -1.25 5.72 -6.98
N TYR A 211 -1.41 4.40 -7.02
CA TYR A 211 -2.07 3.65 -5.94
C TYR A 211 -1.14 3.17 -4.82
N GLY A 212 0.16 3.41 -4.91
CA GLY A 212 1.08 3.19 -3.78
C GLY A 212 2.04 2.01 -3.93
N VAL A 213 2.38 1.62 -5.16
CA VAL A 213 3.48 0.71 -5.47
C VAL A 213 4.76 1.54 -5.61
N ALA A 214 5.70 1.38 -4.69
CA ALA A 214 7.03 1.95 -4.78
C ALA A 214 7.98 1.00 -5.52
N TYR A 215 8.82 1.48 -6.42
CA TYR A 215 9.81 0.61 -7.07
C TYR A 215 11.11 1.28 -7.49
N ASN A 216 12.16 0.47 -7.56
CA ASN A 216 13.44 0.80 -8.18
C ASN A 216 13.72 -0.18 -9.34
N LYS A 217 14.24 0.33 -10.46
CA LYS A 217 14.82 -0.43 -11.56
C LYS A 217 16.33 -0.18 -11.57
N ILE A 218 17.14 -1.24 -11.49
CA ILE A 218 18.58 -1.18 -11.26
C ILE A 218 19.30 -1.96 -12.37
N SER A 219 20.19 -1.28 -13.10
CA SER A 219 21.10 -1.92 -14.06
C SER A 219 22.42 -2.34 -13.40
N PRO A 220 23.22 -3.22 -14.03
CA PRO A 220 24.49 -3.67 -13.47
C PRO A 220 25.47 -2.51 -13.23
N GLU A 221 25.57 -1.56 -14.18
CA GLU A 221 26.51 -0.42 -14.10
C GLU A 221 26.15 0.52 -12.93
N LEU A 222 24.86 0.65 -12.63
CA LEU A 222 24.41 1.44 -11.49
C LEU A 222 24.86 0.79 -10.19
N ALA A 223 24.69 -0.53 -10.03
CA ALA A 223 25.13 -1.24 -8.83
C ALA A 223 26.66 -1.27 -8.68
N GLU A 224 27.39 -1.48 -9.79
CA GLU A 224 28.86 -1.38 -9.82
C GLU A 224 29.36 -0.01 -9.36
N SER A 225 28.64 1.08 -9.69
CA SER A 225 29.01 2.44 -9.27
C SER A 225 29.00 2.66 -7.74
N PHE A 226 28.30 1.79 -6.99
CA PHE A 226 28.33 1.75 -5.52
C PHE A 226 29.33 0.71 -4.96
N GLY A 227 29.99 -0.08 -5.82
CA GLY A 227 30.94 -1.13 -5.44
C GLY A 227 30.30 -2.46 -5.02
N LEU A 228 29.04 -2.69 -5.40
CA LEU A 228 28.24 -3.85 -4.99
C LEU A 228 28.58 -5.07 -5.86
N LYS A 229 28.67 -6.26 -5.23
CA LYS A 229 29.04 -7.52 -5.90
C LYS A 229 27.85 -8.40 -6.30
N ASP A 230 26.66 -8.07 -5.83
CA ASP A 230 25.42 -8.83 -5.97
C ASP A 230 24.33 -8.05 -6.74
N HIS A 231 24.77 -7.00 -7.44
CA HIS A 231 23.93 -6.01 -8.13
C HIS A 231 22.92 -5.27 -7.21
N GLY A 232 23.12 -5.29 -5.88
CA GLY A 232 22.30 -4.56 -4.90
C GLY A 232 21.02 -5.28 -4.48
N ALA A 233 21.02 -6.61 -4.50
CA ALA A 233 19.92 -7.41 -3.96
C ALA A 233 19.73 -7.19 -2.45
N GLY A 234 18.56 -7.53 -1.92
CA GLY A 234 18.22 -7.36 -0.49
C GLY A 234 17.84 -5.92 -0.09
N THR A 235 18.21 -4.91 -0.88
CA THR A 235 17.92 -3.49 -0.61
C THR A 235 16.43 -3.11 -0.81
N VAL A 236 15.54 -4.06 -1.13
CA VAL A 236 14.09 -3.84 -1.29
C VAL A 236 13.47 -3.02 -0.16
N ASN A 237 13.89 -3.24 1.10
CA ASN A 237 13.35 -2.53 2.26
C ASN A 237 13.72 -1.04 2.36
N ALA A 238 14.55 -0.49 1.45
CA ALA A 238 14.75 0.97 1.32
C ALA A 238 13.45 1.77 1.17
N MET A 239 12.41 1.15 0.59
CA MET A 239 11.07 1.73 0.38
C MET A 239 10.06 1.37 1.49
N ALA A 240 10.45 0.56 2.48
CA ALA A 240 9.58 0.17 3.58
C ALA A 240 9.22 1.35 4.50
N ASN A 241 8.11 1.19 5.24
CA ASN A 241 7.63 2.11 6.27
C ASN A 241 7.34 3.57 5.82
N ILE A 242 7.15 3.80 4.51
CA ILE A 242 6.75 5.10 3.95
C ILE A 242 5.21 5.23 3.98
N LYS A 243 4.67 6.40 4.36
CA LYS A 243 3.23 6.68 4.32
C LYS A 243 2.75 6.76 2.87
N GLY A 244 1.73 6.00 2.51
CA GLY A 244 1.19 5.95 1.14
C GLY A 244 1.85 4.91 0.21
N VAL A 245 2.87 4.19 0.68
CA VAL A 245 3.42 3.00 0.01
C VAL A 245 2.80 1.75 0.62
N ASP A 246 2.17 0.89 -0.16
CA ASP A 246 1.49 -0.32 0.31
C ASP A 246 2.17 -1.61 -0.20
N ILE A 247 2.78 -1.52 -1.38
CA ILE A 247 3.63 -2.55 -2.01
C ILE A 247 4.95 -1.87 -2.37
N TRP A 248 6.07 -2.59 -2.25
CA TRP A 248 7.35 -2.11 -2.77
C TRP A 248 8.18 -3.21 -3.42
N CYS A 249 8.80 -2.86 -4.54
CA CYS A 249 9.48 -3.81 -5.45
C CYS A 249 10.89 -3.31 -5.82
N HIS A 250 11.87 -4.20 -5.79
CA HIS A 250 13.23 -3.93 -6.24
C HIS A 250 13.52 -4.84 -7.43
N PHE A 251 13.89 -4.25 -8.56
CA PHE A 251 14.14 -4.95 -9.81
C PHE A 251 15.61 -4.78 -10.19
N THR A 252 16.36 -5.88 -10.17
CA THR A 252 17.80 -5.91 -10.39
C THR A 252 18.10 -6.74 -11.63
N GLU A 253 18.76 -6.13 -12.61
CA GLU A 253 19.22 -6.84 -13.81
C GLU A 253 20.49 -7.65 -13.52
N ASN A 254 20.46 -8.93 -13.90
CA ASN A 254 21.61 -9.83 -13.84
C ASN A 254 22.40 -9.75 -15.16
N ASP A 255 23.68 -10.17 -15.14
CA ASP A 255 24.57 -10.18 -16.32
C ASP A 255 24.01 -10.93 -17.56
N ASN A 256 23.04 -11.82 -17.38
CA ASN A 256 22.38 -12.56 -18.46
C ASN A 256 21.12 -11.86 -19.04
N GLY A 257 20.84 -10.62 -18.61
CA GLY A 257 19.67 -9.81 -19.01
C GLY A 257 18.35 -10.15 -18.32
N THR A 258 18.32 -11.18 -17.46
CA THR A 258 17.12 -11.48 -16.65
C THR A 258 17.03 -10.53 -15.46
N ILE A 259 15.81 -10.21 -15.03
CA ILE A 259 15.56 -9.28 -13.92
C ILE A 259 15.10 -10.05 -12.68
N ARG A 260 15.88 -10.00 -11.60
CA ARG A 260 15.46 -10.45 -10.26
C ARG A 260 14.47 -9.43 -9.71
N ALA A 261 13.24 -9.87 -9.43
CA ALA A 261 12.21 -9.09 -8.77
C ALA A 261 12.12 -9.49 -7.29
N GLU A 262 12.36 -8.56 -6.38
CA GLU A 262 12.14 -8.72 -4.95
C GLU A 262 10.99 -7.84 -4.49
N THR A 263 9.97 -8.42 -3.86
CA THR A 263 8.71 -7.71 -3.58
C THR A 263 8.27 -7.88 -2.15
N ARG A 264 7.66 -6.84 -1.59
CA ARG A 264 7.22 -6.76 -0.19
C ARG A 264 5.93 -5.94 -0.08
N SER A 265 5.17 -6.11 0.99
CA SER A 265 3.96 -5.32 1.23
C SER A 265 3.65 -5.09 2.71
N LYS A 266 2.75 -4.15 2.99
CA LYS A 266 2.17 -3.94 4.33
C LYS A 266 1.13 -4.99 4.74
N GLY A 267 0.82 -5.95 3.87
CA GLY A 267 -0.24 -6.94 4.13
C GLY A 267 -0.90 -7.50 2.88
N LEU A 268 -0.72 -6.88 1.71
CA LEU A 268 -1.26 -7.35 0.43
C LEU A 268 -0.54 -8.62 -0.07
N PRO A 269 -1.25 -9.57 -0.70
CA PRO A 269 -0.72 -10.87 -1.11
C PRO A 269 0.15 -10.76 -2.38
N VAL A 270 1.39 -10.27 -2.24
CA VAL A 270 2.31 -10.05 -3.37
C VAL A 270 2.78 -11.35 -4.02
N ASN A 271 2.79 -12.46 -3.27
CA ASN A 271 3.08 -13.78 -3.84
C ASN A 271 2.10 -14.19 -4.95
N LEU A 272 0.82 -13.80 -4.88
CA LEU A 272 -0.14 -14.10 -5.94
C LEU A 272 0.22 -13.45 -7.28
N VAL A 273 0.90 -12.29 -7.25
CA VAL A 273 1.44 -11.66 -8.45
C VAL A 273 2.72 -12.38 -8.87
N CYS A 274 3.69 -12.57 -7.97
CA CYS A 274 4.95 -13.27 -8.31
C CYS A 274 4.73 -14.67 -8.92
N ASN A 275 3.75 -15.43 -8.43
CA ASN A 275 3.39 -16.74 -8.97
C ASN A 275 2.97 -16.70 -10.45
N LYS A 276 2.38 -15.60 -10.94
CA LYS A 276 2.03 -15.43 -12.37
C LYS A 276 3.26 -15.38 -13.29
N PHE A 277 4.41 -15.00 -12.73
CA PHE A 277 5.69 -14.85 -13.43
C PHE A 277 6.69 -15.94 -13.01
N GLY A 278 6.20 -17.14 -12.66
CA GLY A 278 7.05 -18.28 -12.28
C GLY A 278 7.80 -18.12 -10.95
N GLY A 279 7.49 -17.07 -10.18
CA GLY A 279 8.08 -16.81 -8.86
C GLY A 279 7.33 -17.49 -7.71
N GLY A 280 7.62 -17.03 -6.49
CA GLY A 280 7.01 -17.56 -5.26
C GLY A 280 7.40 -16.81 -3.99
N GLY A 281 6.90 -17.30 -2.85
CA GLY A 281 7.23 -16.81 -1.51
C GLY A 281 6.01 -16.60 -0.61
N HIS A 282 6.24 -15.95 0.52
CA HIS A 282 5.21 -15.64 1.51
C HIS A 282 4.27 -14.53 1.05
N ILE A 283 3.06 -14.50 1.63
CA ILE A 283 2.00 -13.52 1.34
C ILE A 283 2.52 -12.09 1.22
N LYS A 284 3.39 -11.65 2.14
CA LYS A 284 3.90 -10.26 2.21
C LYS A 284 5.34 -10.11 1.70
N ALA A 285 5.97 -11.18 1.24
CA ALA A 285 7.38 -11.21 0.84
C ALA A 285 7.63 -12.33 -0.18
N ALA A 286 7.76 -11.94 -1.45
CA ALA A 286 7.87 -12.86 -2.57
C ALA A 286 8.85 -12.31 -3.62
N GLY A 287 9.26 -13.16 -4.55
CA GLY A 287 10.10 -12.75 -5.68
C GLY A 287 9.86 -13.59 -6.93
N ALA A 288 10.42 -13.15 -8.05
CA ALA A 288 10.40 -13.83 -9.34
C ALA A 288 11.67 -13.51 -10.14
N THR A 289 11.94 -14.29 -11.19
CA THR A 289 12.96 -13.96 -12.19
C THR A 289 12.25 -13.72 -13.51
N LEU A 290 12.31 -12.48 -14.00
CA LEU A 290 11.66 -12.00 -15.20
C LEU A 290 12.63 -12.01 -16.39
N LEU A 291 12.12 -12.13 -17.60
CA LEU A 291 12.94 -12.23 -18.81
C LEU A 291 13.59 -10.91 -19.23
N ASN A 292 12.97 -9.77 -18.93
CA ASN A 292 13.40 -8.44 -19.37
C ASN A 292 12.61 -7.31 -18.66
N TRP A 293 12.92 -6.06 -19.01
CA TRP A 293 12.26 -4.86 -18.49
C TRP A 293 10.79 -4.66 -18.93
N ASP A 294 10.31 -5.30 -20.01
CA ASP A 294 8.90 -5.23 -20.43
C ASP A 294 8.02 -6.08 -19.48
N GLU A 295 8.49 -7.28 -19.09
CA GLU A 295 7.82 -8.09 -18.07
C GLU A 295 7.74 -7.39 -16.71
N VAL A 296 8.75 -6.56 -16.37
CA VAL A 296 8.69 -5.70 -15.17
C VAL A 296 7.52 -4.72 -15.24
N ASP A 297 7.23 -4.13 -16.40
CA ASP A 297 6.11 -3.20 -16.54
C ASP A 297 4.75 -3.92 -16.49
N VAL A 298 4.66 -5.15 -17.01
CA VAL A 298 3.47 -6.00 -16.82
C VAL A 298 3.28 -6.39 -15.35
N MET A 299 4.35 -6.77 -14.64
CA MET A 299 4.31 -7.08 -13.20
C MET A 299 3.94 -5.85 -12.36
N LEU A 300 4.44 -4.66 -12.72
CA LEU A 300 4.07 -3.40 -12.06
C LEU A 300 2.59 -3.07 -12.26
N ALA A 301 2.02 -3.31 -13.44
CA ALA A 301 0.58 -3.13 -13.69
C ALA A 301 -0.28 -4.08 -12.85
N GLU A 302 0.14 -5.34 -12.68
CA GLU A 302 -0.50 -6.32 -11.79
C GLU A 302 -0.44 -5.90 -10.31
N PHE A 303 0.71 -5.39 -9.84
CA PHE A 303 0.81 -4.82 -8.49
C PHE A 303 -0.03 -3.56 -8.31
N GLU A 304 -0.12 -2.71 -9.34
CA GLU A 304 -0.93 -1.49 -9.31
C GLU A 304 -2.44 -1.82 -9.26
N GLN A 305 -2.87 -2.88 -9.97
CA GLN A 305 -4.23 -3.41 -9.85
C GLN A 305 -4.49 -4.01 -8.46
N LEU A 306 -3.54 -4.75 -7.87
CA LEU A 306 -3.66 -5.28 -6.51
C LEU A 306 -3.75 -4.14 -5.47
N ALA A 307 -2.92 -3.11 -5.60
CA ALA A 307 -2.94 -1.93 -4.76
C ALA A 307 -4.28 -1.18 -4.88
N PHE A 308 -4.78 -0.97 -6.11
CA PHE A 308 -6.08 -0.35 -6.36
C PHE A 308 -7.26 -1.14 -5.77
N ALA A 309 -7.31 -2.46 -6.04
CA ALA A 309 -8.39 -3.32 -5.56
C ALA A 309 -8.48 -3.35 -4.03
N SER A 310 -7.36 -3.14 -3.33
CA SER A 310 -7.31 -3.05 -1.86
C SER A 310 -7.88 -1.76 -1.26
N LYS A 311 -8.11 -0.72 -2.08
CA LYS A 311 -8.64 0.57 -1.59
C LYS A 311 -10.13 0.45 -1.23
N PRO A 312 -10.61 1.19 -0.22
CA PRO A 312 -12.04 1.28 0.06
C PRO A 312 -12.78 1.87 -1.15
N TYR A 313 -13.97 1.37 -1.43
CA TYR A 313 -14.83 1.80 -2.56
C TYR A 313 -14.21 1.66 -3.97
N SER A 314 -13.20 0.81 -4.13
CA SER A 314 -12.51 0.58 -5.42
C SER A 314 -13.46 0.06 -6.50
N LYS A 315 -14.42 -0.79 -6.16
CA LYS A 315 -15.44 -1.32 -7.09
C LYS A 315 -16.41 -0.23 -7.54
N GLU A 316 -16.91 0.53 -6.57
CA GLU A 316 -17.87 1.62 -6.78
C GLU A 316 -17.27 2.71 -7.69
N VAL A 317 -16.01 3.10 -7.47
CA VAL A 317 -15.35 4.09 -8.34
C VAL A 317 -15.01 3.52 -9.72
N SER A 318 -14.68 2.23 -9.85
CA SER A 318 -14.51 1.61 -11.17
C SER A 318 -15.79 1.63 -11.99
N VAL A 319 -16.93 1.29 -11.38
CA VAL A 319 -18.25 1.37 -12.02
C VAL A 319 -18.58 2.82 -12.40
N ALA A 320 -18.38 3.77 -11.48
CA ALA A 320 -18.64 5.18 -11.75
C ALA A 320 -17.75 5.75 -12.87
N LEU A 321 -16.47 5.35 -12.96
CA LEU A 321 -15.54 5.78 -14.02
C LEU A 321 -15.89 5.17 -15.40
N ASP A 322 -16.28 3.90 -15.45
CA ASP A 322 -16.73 3.25 -16.69
C ASP A 322 -18.03 3.89 -17.21
N ILE A 323 -19.00 4.12 -16.31
CA ILE A 323 -20.25 4.82 -16.64
C ILE A 323 -19.97 6.27 -17.07
N ALA A 324 -19.14 7.02 -16.34
CA ALA A 324 -18.76 8.38 -16.73
C ALA A 324 -18.05 8.45 -18.09
N SER A 325 -17.22 7.44 -18.42
CA SER A 325 -16.55 7.36 -19.72
C SER A 325 -17.55 7.11 -20.86
N LYS A 326 -18.49 6.19 -20.69
CA LYS A 326 -19.55 5.92 -21.68
C LYS A 326 -20.52 7.09 -21.82
N ALA A 327 -20.89 7.71 -20.71
CA ALA A 327 -21.70 8.92 -20.66
C ALA A 327 -21.01 10.11 -21.36
N SER A 328 -19.69 10.22 -21.24
CA SER A 328 -18.89 11.23 -21.95
C SER A 328 -18.99 11.09 -23.46
N GLU A 329 -18.97 9.86 -24.01
CA GLU A 329 -19.16 9.64 -25.45
C GLU A 329 -20.59 9.95 -25.91
N ILE A 330 -21.60 9.66 -25.09
CA ILE A 330 -22.98 10.10 -25.35
C ILE A 330 -23.03 11.63 -25.40
N ALA A 331 -22.54 12.32 -24.37
CA ALA A 331 -22.55 13.78 -24.31
C ALA A 331 -21.83 14.44 -25.50
N LYS A 332 -20.63 13.94 -25.87
CA LYS A 332 -19.89 14.36 -27.07
C LYS A 332 -20.73 14.22 -28.35
N SER A 333 -21.45 13.10 -28.50
CA SER A 333 -22.27 12.87 -29.71
C SER A 333 -23.40 13.87 -29.88
N TYR A 334 -23.95 14.41 -28.77
CA TYR A 334 -24.94 15.49 -28.80
C TYR A 334 -24.30 16.88 -28.94
N TYR A 335 -23.16 17.12 -28.29
CA TYR A 335 -22.39 18.37 -28.36
C TYR A 335 -21.92 18.70 -29.79
N LEU A 336 -21.71 17.68 -30.62
CA LEU A 336 -21.36 17.82 -32.04
C LEU A 336 -22.56 17.94 -32.99
N LYS A 337 -23.81 17.92 -32.50
CA LYS A 337 -25.00 18.14 -33.34
C LYS A 337 -25.22 19.62 -33.63
N SER A 338 -25.58 19.94 -34.87
CA SER A 338 -25.92 21.31 -35.29
C SER A 338 -27.30 21.81 -34.85
N ASN A 339 -28.24 20.91 -34.54
CA ASN A 339 -29.64 21.22 -34.23
C ASN A 339 -30.06 20.63 -32.87
N LEU A 340 -29.33 20.96 -31.80
CA LEU A 340 -29.65 20.53 -30.44
C LEU A 340 -31.01 21.10 -30.00
N GLN A 341 -31.88 20.26 -29.44
CA GLN A 341 -33.13 20.71 -28.82
C GLN A 341 -32.84 21.23 -27.41
N ILE A 342 -33.32 22.45 -27.12
CA ILE A 342 -33.18 23.13 -25.82
C ILE A 342 -34.59 23.44 -25.31
N GLU A 343 -34.87 23.03 -24.08
CA GLU A 343 -36.10 23.32 -23.33
C GLU A 343 -35.74 24.15 -22.08
N LEU A 344 -36.74 24.76 -21.45
CA LEU A 344 -36.59 25.46 -20.16
C LEU A 344 -37.38 24.70 -19.08
N LYS A 345 -36.76 24.47 -17.93
CA LYS A 345 -37.39 23.91 -16.72
C LYS A 345 -38.29 24.95 -16.05
N GLU A 346 -39.07 24.52 -15.05
CA GLU A 346 -39.92 25.42 -14.24
C GLU A 346 -39.13 26.51 -13.50
N ASP A 347 -37.85 26.26 -13.18
CA ASP A 347 -36.92 27.22 -12.56
C ASP A 347 -36.14 28.09 -13.57
N GLU A 348 -36.63 28.17 -14.82
CA GLU A 348 -36.01 28.87 -15.97
C GLU A 348 -34.60 28.37 -16.34
N SER A 349 -34.14 27.26 -15.78
CA SER A 349 -32.86 26.65 -16.18
C SER A 349 -32.98 25.91 -17.53
N PRO A 350 -31.96 25.95 -18.40
CA PRO A 350 -31.99 25.21 -19.65
C PRO A 350 -31.78 23.71 -19.41
N VAL A 351 -32.40 22.89 -20.26
CA VAL A 351 -32.15 21.45 -20.38
C VAL A 351 -32.15 21.06 -21.85
N THR A 352 -31.33 20.10 -22.25
CA THR A 352 -31.23 19.65 -23.64
C THR A 352 -31.57 18.17 -23.78
N GLU A 353 -31.70 17.70 -25.03
CA GLU A 353 -31.78 16.26 -25.29
C GLU A 353 -30.53 15.49 -24.85
N ALA A 354 -29.39 16.15 -24.65
CA ALA A 354 -28.16 15.53 -24.14
C ALA A 354 -28.29 15.20 -22.65
N ASP A 355 -28.73 16.15 -21.82
CA ASP A 355 -28.89 16.00 -20.37
C ASP A 355 -29.81 14.81 -20.07
N LYS A 356 -30.97 14.74 -20.76
CA LYS A 356 -31.95 13.64 -20.65
C LYS A 356 -31.40 12.29 -21.10
N ALA A 357 -30.59 12.25 -22.17
CA ALA A 357 -30.01 11.02 -22.69
C ALA A 357 -28.90 10.48 -21.76
N VAL A 358 -28.07 11.38 -21.23
CA VAL A 358 -27.01 11.05 -20.27
C VAL A 358 -27.62 10.61 -18.92
N ASP A 359 -28.63 11.33 -18.41
CA ASP A 359 -29.34 10.96 -17.17
C ASP A 359 -29.86 9.53 -17.24
N LYS A 360 -30.62 9.23 -18.30
CA LYS A 360 -31.21 7.91 -18.50
C LYS A 360 -30.14 6.82 -18.51
N PHE A 361 -29.05 7.03 -19.25
CA PHE A 361 -27.95 6.07 -19.34
C PHE A 361 -27.29 5.82 -17.97
N ILE A 362 -26.86 6.89 -17.29
CA ILE A 362 -26.20 6.78 -15.97
C ILE A 362 -27.15 6.12 -14.95
N SER A 363 -28.41 6.57 -14.92
CA SER A 363 -29.45 6.05 -14.02
C SER A 363 -29.75 4.57 -14.24
N GLU A 364 -29.82 4.11 -15.49
CA GLU A 364 -30.05 2.70 -15.82
C GLU A 364 -28.83 1.81 -15.50
N GLU A 365 -27.62 2.24 -15.82
CA GLU A 365 -26.40 1.47 -15.50
C GLU A 365 -26.15 1.37 -13.99
N LEU A 366 -26.25 2.47 -13.25
CA LEU A 366 -26.07 2.45 -11.79
C LEU A 366 -27.08 1.51 -11.10
N LYS A 367 -28.34 1.48 -11.56
CA LYS A 367 -29.37 0.56 -11.06
C LYS A 367 -29.10 -0.91 -11.41
N LYS A 368 -28.41 -1.22 -12.51
CA LYS A 368 -28.00 -2.60 -12.85
C LYS A 368 -26.91 -3.12 -11.92
N PHE A 369 -25.92 -2.29 -11.59
CA PHE A 369 -24.82 -2.69 -10.69
C PHE A 369 -25.23 -2.63 -9.20
N TYR A 370 -26.07 -1.66 -8.82
CA TYR A 370 -26.42 -1.37 -7.43
C TYR A 370 -27.95 -1.18 -7.25
N PRO A 371 -28.78 -2.22 -7.47
CA PRO A 371 -30.24 -2.11 -7.43
C PRO A 371 -30.81 -1.71 -6.06
N ASP A 372 -30.07 -1.97 -4.97
CA ASP A 372 -30.48 -1.63 -3.62
C ASP A 372 -30.15 -0.18 -3.22
N TYR A 373 -29.35 0.55 -3.99
CA TYR A 373 -28.93 1.91 -3.64
C TYR A 373 -30.01 2.93 -4.04
N GLY A 374 -30.08 4.05 -3.31
CA GLY A 374 -30.89 5.18 -3.74
C GLY A 374 -30.24 5.93 -4.92
N LEU A 375 -31.03 6.76 -5.59
CA LEU A 375 -30.55 7.62 -6.67
C LEU A 375 -31.19 9.01 -6.54
N LEU A 376 -30.38 10.04 -6.74
CA LEU A 376 -30.76 11.44 -6.91
C LEU A 376 -30.06 11.95 -8.17
N SER A 377 -30.81 12.56 -9.08
CA SER A 377 -30.29 13.17 -10.31
C SER A 377 -30.89 14.57 -10.46
N GLU A 378 -30.22 15.44 -11.22
CA GLU A 378 -30.83 16.70 -11.63
C GLU A 378 -32.07 16.49 -12.54
N GLU A 379 -32.01 15.56 -13.49
CA GLU A 379 -33.00 15.47 -14.57
C GLU A 379 -34.15 14.49 -14.31
N SER A 380 -33.99 13.61 -13.31
CA SER A 380 -35.03 12.67 -12.89
C SER A 380 -35.79 13.17 -11.67
N ALA A 381 -37.08 12.83 -11.59
CA ALA A 381 -37.90 13.15 -10.42
C ALA A 381 -37.32 12.53 -9.13
N ASP A 382 -37.22 13.34 -8.07
CA ASP A 382 -36.65 12.95 -6.78
C ASP A 382 -37.56 11.97 -6.00
N ASP A 383 -37.34 10.67 -6.19
CA ASP A 383 -37.92 9.63 -5.35
C ASP A 383 -37.34 9.68 -3.93
N LYS A 384 -38.12 10.28 -3.03
CA LYS A 384 -37.80 10.40 -1.60
C LYS A 384 -37.57 9.05 -0.90
N SER A 385 -37.86 7.90 -1.51
CA SER A 385 -37.45 6.59 -0.99
C SER A 385 -35.93 6.50 -0.76
N ARG A 386 -35.11 7.26 -1.51
CA ARG A 386 -33.65 7.39 -1.31
C ARG A 386 -33.26 7.81 0.11
N LEU A 387 -34.11 8.53 0.82
CA LEU A 387 -33.84 9.01 2.18
C LEU A 387 -33.77 7.87 3.20
N ASN A 388 -34.34 6.71 2.86
CA ASN A 388 -34.30 5.50 3.69
C ASN A 388 -33.11 4.58 3.33
N LYS A 389 -32.26 4.97 2.38
CA LYS A 389 -31.11 4.18 1.91
C LYS A 389 -29.82 4.70 2.56
N GLU A 390 -28.98 3.80 3.05
CA GLU A 390 -27.65 4.18 3.56
C GLU A 390 -26.72 4.65 2.43
N ASN A 391 -26.85 4.05 1.24
CA ASN A 391 -26.08 4.35 0.05
C ASN A 391 -26.97 5.03 -1.00
N VAL A 392 -26.56 6.20 -1.50
CA VAL A 392 -27.28 6.95 -2.54
C VAL A 392 -26.29 7.48 -3.56
N TRP A 393 -26.54 7.17 -4.83
CA TRP A 393 -25.87 7.85 -5.95
C TRP A 393 -26.48 9.23 -6.13
N ILE A 394 -25.64 10.26 -6.21
CA ILE A 394 -26.02 11.64 -6.54
C ILE A 394 -25.31 11.99 -7.85
N ILE A 395 -26.06 12.36 -8.88
CA ILE A 395 -25.52 12.61 -10.22
C ILE A 395 -25.96 13.97 -10.78
N ASP A 396 -25.05 14.61 -11.49
CA ASP A 396 -25.36 15.67 -12.45
C ASP A 396 -25.00 15.14 -13.85
N PRO A 397 -25.99 14.88 -14.72
CA PRO A 397 -25.76 14.38 -16.07
C PRO A 397 -24.92 15.32 -16.93
N ILE A 398 -25.13 16.64 -16.83
CA ILE A 398 -24.38 17.70 -17.54
C ILE A 398 -24.35 18.95 -16.63
N ASP A 399 -23.42 18.98 -15.68
CA ASP A 399 -23.15 20.18 -14.89
C ASP A 399 -22.63 21.27 -15.86
N GLY A 400 -23.31 22.41 -15.88
CA GLY A 400 -23.03 23.47 -16.84
C GLY A 400 -23.70 23.25 -18.18
N THR A 401 -25.01 22.98 -18.23
CA THR A 401 -25.80 22.99 -19.48
C THR A 401 -25.64 24.32 -20.27
N LYS A 402 -25.37 25.44 -19.59
CA LYS A 402 -25.02 26.73 -20.25
C LYS A 402 -23.67 26.67 -20.95
N ASP A 403 -22.67 26.09 -20.29
CA ASP A 403 -21.32 25.83 -20.77
C ASP A 403 -21.36 24.87 -21.99
N PHE A 404 -22.22 23.84 -21.93
CA PHE A 404 -22.55 22.93 -23.05
C PHE A 404 -23.16 23.68 -24.25
N ILE A 405 -24.19 24.51 -24.04
CA ILE A 405 -24.86 25.30 -25.10
C ILE A 405 -23.92 26.37 -25.68
N ALA A 406 -23.00 26.92 -24.88
CA ALA A 406 -22.04 27.93 -25.30
C ALA A 406 -20.85 27.35 -26.10
N HIS A 407 -20.70 26.03 -26.13
CA HIS A 407 -19.56 25.31 -26.70
C HIS A 407 -18.19 25.77 -26.17
N ASP A 408 -18.04 25.84 -24.85
CA ASP A 408 -16.78 26.25 -24.18
C ASP A 408 -15.85 25.08 -23.76
N ASP A 409 -16.23 23.84 -24.09
CA ASP A 409 -15.53 22.60 -23.75
C ASP A 409 -15.34 22.35 -22.24
N GLU A 410 -16.12 23.01 -21.36
CA GLU A 410 -15.93 22.98 -19.89
C GLU A 410 -17.13 22.47 -19.08
N PHE A 411 -18.20 22.00 -19.73
CA PHE A 411 -19.23 21.19 -19.06
C PHE A 411 -18.65 19.89 -18.48
N SER A 412 -19.31 19.31 -17.47
CA SER A 412 -18.84 18.08 -16.83
C SER A 412 -19.97 17.13 -16.44
N ILE A 413 -19.62 15.87 -16.18
CA ILE A 413 -20.52 14.83 -15.69
C ILE A 413 -20.10 14.51 -14.25
N ASN A 414 -20.99 14.75 -13.30
CA ASN A 414 -20.73 14.54 -11.88
C ASN A 414 -21.39 13.25 -11.42
N ILE A 415 -20.63 12.34 -10.79
CA ILE A 415 -21.16 11.12 -10.16
C ILE A 415 -20.55 11.00 -8.77
N ALA A 416 -21.39 10.96 -7.75
CA ALA A 416 -20.97 10.77 -6.36
C ALA A 416 -21.74 9.63 -5.69
N LEU A 417 -21.06 8.82 -4.88
CA LEU A 417 -21.70 7.91 -3.94
C LEU A 417 -21.68 8.53 -2.56
N VAL A 418 -22.85 8.62 -1.94
CA VAL A 418 -23.03 9.05 -0.55
C VAL A 418 -23.34 7.84 0.32
N HIS A 419 -22.54 7.63 1.37
CA HIS A 419 -22.83 6.69 2.45
C HIS A 419 -23.14 7.48 3.73
N LYS A 420 -24.33 7.30 4.31
CA LYS A 420 -24.74 7.92 5.59
C LYS A 420 -24.53 9.45 5.63
N GLN A 421 -24.98 10.12 4.57
CA GLN A 421 -24.86 11.58 4.35
C GLN A 421 -23.45 12.11 4.07
N GLU A 422 -22.45 11.25 3.92
CA GLU A 422 -21.08 11.61 3.58
C GLU A 422 -20.67 11.05 2.21
N VAL A 423 -19.97 11.85 1.40
CA VAL A 423 -19.49 11.40 0.08
C VAL A 423 -18.32 10.42 0.27
N VAL A 424 -18.42 9.24 -0.33
CA VAL A 424 -17.41 8.17 -0.24
C VAL A 424 -16.76 7.83 -1.57
N VAL A 425 -17.42 8.13 -2.69
CA VAL A 425 -16.85 8.16 -4.04
C VAL A 425 -17.27 9.46 -4.71
N GLY A 426 -16.36 10.07 -5.46
CA GLY A 426 -16.64 11.22 -6.32
C GLY A 426 -15.92 11.06 -7.65
N VAL A 427 -16.61 11.37 -8.75
CA VAL A 427 -16.09 11.42 -10.11
C VAL A 427 -16.60 12.70 -10.78
N ILE A 428 -15.70 13.43 -11.44
CA ILE A 428 -15.98 14.55 -12.34
C ILE A 428 -15.32 14.23 -13.68
N ALA A 429 -16.10 13.97 -14.72
CA ALA A 429 -15.59 13.82 -16.08
C ALA A 429 -15.79 15.11 -16.87
N VAL A 430 -14.77 15.56 -17.60
CA VAL A 430 -14.83 16.76 -18.48
C VAL A 430 -14.66 16.27 -19.92
N PRO A 431 -15.77 15.93 -20.63
CA PRO A 431 -15.70 15.05 -21.80
C PRO A 431 -14.83 15.59 -22.93
N MET A 432 -14.96 16.88 -23.26
CA MET A 432 -14.24 17.51 -24.37
C MET A 432 -12.73 17.65 -24.13
N LYS A 433 -12.27 17.49 -22.88
CA LYS A 433 -10.83 17.52 -22.52
C LYS A 433 -10.22 16.13 -22.28
N ASP A 434 -11.02 15.06 -22.30
CA ASP A 434 -10.65 13.70 -21.87
C ASP A 434 -10.00 13.65 -20.47
N VAL A 435 -10.54 14.44 -19.53
CA VAL A 435 -10.06 14.53 -18.14
C VAL A 435 -11.12 13.96 -17.19
N TYR A 436 -10.69 13.07 -16.30
CA TYR A 436 -11.51 12.53 -15.22
C TYR A 436 -10.80 12.77 -13.88
N TYR A 437 -11.45 13.49 -12.98
CA TYR A 437 -11.04 13.58 -11.58
C TYR A 437 -11.85 12.61 -10.75
N TYR A 438 -11.22 11.88 -9.84
CA TYR A 438 -11.94 10.99 -8.94
C TYR A 438 -11.26 10.81 -7.59
N ALA A 439 -12.03 10.41 -6.59
CA ALA A 439 -11.54 10.11 -5.25
C ALA A 439 -12.38 9.02 -4.59
N MET A 440 -11.75 8.28 -3.68
CA MET A 440 -12.41 7.37 -2.74
C MET A 440 -12.03 7.80 -1.34
N LYS A 441 -12.97 7.82 -0.40
CA LYS A 441 -12.72 8.29 0.97
C LYS A 441 -11.63 7.45 1.66
N GLY A 442 -10.57 8.12 2.12
CA GLY A 442 -9.40 7.54 2.76
C GLY A 442 -8.33 7.00 1.80
N ALA A 443 -8.53 7.04 0.49
CA ALA A 443 -7.56 6.53 -0.50
C ALA A 443 -6.70 7.63 -1.13
N GLY A 444 -7.20 8.86 -1.23
CA GLY A 444 -6.64 9.96 -2.00
C GLY A 444 -7.47 10.32 -3.24
N ALA A 445 -7.09 11.44 -3.86
CA ALA A 445 -7.64 11.93 -5.11
C ALA A 445 -6.70 11.65 -6.29
N TYR A 446 -7.31 11.52 -7.47
CA TYR A 446 -6.66 11.07 -8.69
C TYR A 446 -7.17 11.85 -9.91
N LYS A 447 -6.33 11.87 -10.94
CA LYS A 447 -6.67 12.34 -12.29
C LYS A 447 -6.37 11.23 -13.30
N LYS A 448 -7.26 11.04 -14.27
CA LYS A 448 -7.01 10.29 -15.50
C LYS A 448 -7.08 11.29 -16.67
N GLU A 449 -6.06 11.31 -17.52
CA GLU A 449 -5.93 12.21 -18.67
C GLU A 449 -5.13 11.50 -19.75
N ALA A 450 -5.67 11.40 -20.98
CA ALA A 450 -5.06 10.66 -22.10
C ALA A 450 -4.62 9.23 -21.71
N GLY A 451 -5.47 8.51 -20.98
CA GLY A 451 -5.21 7.16 -20.48
C GLY A 451 -4.25 7.05 -19.28
N LYS A 452 -3.42 8.07 -19.00
CA LYS A 452 -2.50 8.09 -17.86
C LYS A 452 -3.24 8.44 -16.56
N ILE A 453 -2.96 7.69 -15.50
CA ILE A 453 -3.44 7.99 -14.15
C ILE A 453 -2.32 8.66 -13.34
N SER A 454 -2.67 9.68 -12.56
CA SER A 454 -1.82 10.29 -11.54
C SER A 454 -2.59 10.48 -10.24
N ARG A 455 -1.90 10.36 -9.11
CA ARG A 455 -2.40 10.83 -7.82
C ARG A 455 -2.18 12.34 -7.76
N ILE A 456 -3.20 13.10 -7.34
CA ILE A 456 -3.15 14.56 -7.29
C ILE A 456 -3.16 15.09 -5.87
N ALA A 457 -2.68 16.32 -5.70
CA ALA A 457 -2.68 17.03 -4.43
C ALA A 457 -2.78 18.54 -4.68
N VAL A 458 -3.42 19.24 -3.75
CA VAL A 458 -3.56 20.70 -3.79
C VAL A 458 -2.21 21.42 -3.70
N SER A 459 -2.12 22.61 -4.30
CA SER A 459 -0.94 23.47 -4.21
C SER A 459 -0.64 23.87 -2.77
N LYS A 460 0.64 23.82 -2.36
CA LYS A 460 1.07 24.32 -1.03
C LYS A 460 1.25 25.84 -0.97
N ALA A 461 1.17 26.55 -2.10
CA ALA A 461 1.43 27.99 -2.18
C ALA A 461 0.54 28.80 -1.22
N THR A 462 1.15 29.72 -0.48
CA THR A 462 0.53 30.56 0.58
C THR A 462 0.19 31.99 0.14
N SER A 463 0.63 32.37 -1.06
CA SER A 463 0.37 33.61 -1.77
C SER A 463 0.21 33.31 -3.27
N ASP A 464 0.05 34.34 -4.08
CA ASP A 464 -0.02 34.25 -5.55
C ASP A 464 -1.13 33.34 -6.07
N PHE A 465 -2.26 33.32 -5.35
CA PHE A 465 -3.40 32.46 -5.62
C PHE A 465 -4.01 32.74 -6.98
N ILE A 466 -4.35 31.66 -7.68
CA ILE A 466 -5.29 31.65 -8.79
C ILE A 466 -6.68 31.44 -8.21
N ALA A 467 -7.50 32.49 -8.24
CA ALA A 467 -8.89 32.46 -7.82
C ALA A 467 -9.77 32.02 -8.98
N THR A 468 -10.48 30.92 -8.80
CA THR A 468 -11.37 30.38 -9.84
C THR A 468 -12.75 31.03 -9.77
N LYS A 469 -13.38 31.29 -10.91
CA LYS A 469 -14.74 31.84 -11.07
C LYS A 469 -15.53 30.93 -12.01
N SER A 470 -16.86 31.07 -12.04
CA SER A 470 -17.71 30.45 -13.07
C SER A 470 -17.90 31.43 -14.23
N HIS A 471 -17.94 30.92 -15.47
CA HIS A 471 -18.26 31.73 -16.66
C HIS A 471 -19.63 32.43 -16.54
N PHE A 472 -20.67 31.71 -16.10
CA PHE A 472 -22.06 32.17 -16.14
C PHE A 472 -22.67 32.58 -14.78
N HIS A 473 -21.97 32.36 -13.66
CA HIS A 473 -22.52 32.53 -12.31
C HIS A 473 -21.73 33.51 -11.42
N GLY A 474 -21.13 34.55 -12.03
CA GLY A 474 -20.48 35.64 -11.30
C GLY A 474 -21.45 36.50 -10.48
N SER A 475 -20.99 37.06 -9.36
CA SER A 475 -21.76 37.99 -8.53
C SER A 475 -20.88 39.07 -7.92
N ARG A 476 -21.47 40.24 -7.60
CA ARG A 476 -20.75 41.35 -6.93
C ARG A 476 -20.22 40.93 -5.56
N GLU A 477 -20.84 39.94 -4.94
CA GLU A 477 -20.50 39.39 -3.64
C GLU A 477 -19.24 38.51 -3.72
N VAL A 478 -19.09 37.73 -4.80
CA VAL A 478 -17.85 37.00 -5.10
C VAL A 478 -16.71 37.97 -5.41
N ASP A 479 -16.94 39.01 -6.21
CA ASP A 479 -15.93 40.05 -6.49
C ASP A 479 -15.51 40.82 -5.22
N LYS A 480 -16.46 41.14 -4.34
CA LYS A 480 -16.17 41.75 -3.02
C LYS A 480 -15.34 40.82 -2.15
N PHE A 481 -15.62 39.51 -2.16
CA PHE A 481 -14.88 38.53 -1.36
C PHE A 481 -13.43 38.43 -1.85
N TYR A 482 -13.18 38.24 -3.16
CA TYR A 482 -11.81 38.19 -3.67
C TYR A 482 -11.05 39.52 -3.50
N LYS A 483 -11.73 40.67 -3.56
CA LYS A 483 -11.11 41.97 -3.21
C LYS A 483 -10.60 42.05 -1.77
N GLN A 484 -11.18 41.31 -0.81
CA GLN A 484 -10.65 41.23 0.57
C GLN A 484 -9.32 40.47 0.64
N PHE A 485 -9.06 39.58 -0.32
CA PHE A 485 -7.84 38.77 -0.43
C PHE A 485 -6.94 39.19 -1.61
N ALA A 486 -7.12 40.40 -2.15
CA ALA A 486 -6.40 40.89 -3.33
C ALA A 486 -4.87 40.95 -3.16
N SER A 487 -4.36 40.99 -1.92
CA SER A 487 -2.91 40.90 -1.64
C SER A 487 -2.36 39.46 -1.72
N LEU A 488 -3.24 38.46 -1.78
CA LEU A 488 -2.91 37.04 -1.91
C LEU A 488 -3.30 36.48 -3.29
N ILE A 489 -4.30 37.05 -3.95
CA ILE A 489 -4.76 36.64 -5.29
C ILE A 489 -3.94 37.36 -6.35
N LYS A 490 -3.18 36.60 -7.15
CA LYS A 490 -2.42 37.10 -8.29
C LYS A 490 -3.24 37.18 -9.56
N GLU A 491 -4.18 36.24 -9.73
CA GLU A 491 -4.93 36.09 -10.97
C GLU A 491 -6.33 35.53 -10.67
N GLU A 492 -7.34 36.00 -11.42
CA GLU A 492 -8.68 35.43 -11.42
C GLU A 492 -8.92 34.71 -12.77
N LYS A 493 -9.40 33.47 -12.75
CA LYS A 493 -9.71 32.69 -13.96
C LYS A 493 -11.11 32.14 -13.91
N ALA A 494 -11.89 32.39 -14.96
CA ALA A 494 -13.19 31.77 -15.14
C ALA A 494 -13.01 30.36 -15.72
N TYR A 495 -13.78 29.40 -15.21
CA TYR A 495 -13.84 28.02 -15.65
C TYR A 495 -15.29 27.53 -15.56
N GLY A 496 -15.68 26.65 -16.48
CA GLY A 496 -17.01 26.04 -16.47
C GLY A 496 -17.19 24.98 -15.38
N SER A 497 -18.46 24.69 -15.05
CA SER A 497 -18.89 23.47 -14.36
C SER A 497 -18.10 23.08 -13.08
N ALA A 498 -18.13 21.82 -12.65
CA ALA A 498 -17.31 21.27 -11.57
C ALA A 498 -15.80 21.14 -11.90
N TYR A 499 -15.39 21.35 -13.16
CA TYR A 499 -13.99 21.31 -13.59
C TYR A 499 -13.05 22.17 -12.71
N LYS A 500 -13.54 23.34 -12.27
CA LYS A 500 -12.87 24.23 -11.30
C LYS A 500 -12.41 23.54 -10.01
N PHE A 501 -13.12 22.52 -9.53
CA PHE A 501 -12.76 21.77 -8.32
C PHE A 501 -11.61 20.78 -8.60
N GLY A 502 -11.65 20.11 -9.76
CA GLY A 502 -10.54 19.29 -10.26
C GLY A 502 -9.26 20.10 -10.41
N LEU A 503 -9.35 21.31 -10.99
CA LEU A 503 -8.22 22.25 -11.10
C LEU A 503 -7.61 22.64 -9.76
N ILE A 504 -8.42 22.83 -8.70
CA ILE A 504 -7.90 23.05 -7.33
C ILE A 504 -7.23 21.78 -6.79
N ALA A 505 -7.84 20.61 -6.99
CA ALA A 505 -7.34 19.33 -6.53
C ALA A 505 -6.01 18.90 -7.20
N GLU A 506 -5.75 19.27 -8.47
CA GLU A 506 -4.45 19.13 -9.13
C GLU A 506 -3.50 20.34 -8.90
N GLY A 507 -3.87 21.28 -8.03
CA GLY A 507 -3.01 22.39 -7.62
C GLY A 507 -2.87 23.55 -8.62
N LYS A 508 -3.64 23.57 -9.71
CA LYS A 508 -3.69 24.70 -10.66
C LYS A 508 -4.60 25.83 -10.19
N GLY A 509 -5.64 25.52 -9.42
CA GLY A 509 -6.47 26.48 -8.69
C GLY A 509 -6.08 26.57 -7.21
N HIS A 510 -6.39 27.71 -6.56
CA HIS A 510 -6.03 27.94 -5.16
C HIS A 510 -7.25 28.23 -4.26
N ILE A 511 -8.24 28.95 -4.79
CA ILE A 511 -9.48 29.31 -4.10
C ILE A 511 -10.67 29.29 -5.06
N ASN A 512 -11.84 28.82 -4.60
CA ASN A 512 -13.14 29.06 -5.23
C ASN A 512 -14.11 29.53 -4.15
N TYR A 513 -14.94 30.52 -4.46
CA TYR A 513 -15.97 31.02 -3.56
C TYR A 513 -17.26 31.26 -4.36
N LYS A 514 -18.38 30.78 -3.83
CA LYS A 514 -19.71 31.00 -4.41
C LYS A 514 -20.69 31.39 -3.29
N THR A 515 -21.57 32.34 -3.60
CA THR A 515 -22.62 32.83 -2.70
C THR A 515 -24.00 32.50 -3.25
N GLY A 516 -24.99 32.43 -2.36
CA GLY A 516 -26.40 32.26 -2.72
C GLY A 516 -26.91 30.83 -2.57
N ASN A 517 -28.17 30.62 -2.95
CA ASN A 517 -28.92 29.39 -2.71
C ASN A 517 -29.34 28.71 -4.03
N ASN A 518 -28.49 28.79 -5.05
CA ASN A 518 -28.75 28.22 -6.39
C ASN A 518 -27.91 26.98 -6.71
N THR A 519 -27.15 26.50 -5.73
CA THR A 519 -26.30 25.31 -5.89
C THR A 519 -27.07 24.12 -5.31
N LYS A 520 -27.08 22.97 -5.97
CA LYS A 520 -27.76 21.75 -5.51
C LYS A 520 -26.71 20.70 -5.10
N GLU A 521 -27.13 19.58 -4.50
CA GLU A 521 -26.21 18.58 -3.95
C GLU A 521 -25.25 18.00 -5.01
N TRP A 522 -25.77 17.76 -6.20
CA TRP A 522 -25.04 17.15 -7.32
C TRP A 522 -23.93 18.05 -7.88
N ASP A 523 -24.09 19.37 -7.89
CA ASP A 523 -23.09 20.34 -8.35
C ASP A 523 -21.76 20.24 -7.57
N ILE A 524 -21.79 19.78 -6.31
CA ILE A 524 -20.63 19.82 -5.40
C ILE A 524 -20.24 18.47 -4.81
N ALA A 525 -21.14 17.47 -4.76
CA ALA A 525 -20.88 16.20 -4.09
C ALA A 525 -19.53 15.56 -4.47
N PRO A 526 -19.19 15.32 -5.76
CA PRO A 526 -17.89 14.73 -6.08
C PRO A 526 -16.74 15.70 -5.83
N GLY A 527 -16.95 17.01 -6.05
CA GLY A 527 -15.95 18.05 -5.84
C GLY A 527 -15.51 18.19 -4.38
N VAL A 528 -16.42 18.01 -3.42
CA VAL A 528 -16.12 18.00 -1.98
C VAL A 528 -15.11 16.90 -1.65
N LEU A 529 -15.39 15.65 -2.03
CA LEU A 529 -14.48 14.54 -1.74
C LEU A 529 -13.15 14.68 -2.49
N ILE A 530 -13.19 15.03 -3.78
CA ILE A 530 -11.98 15.17 -4.61
C ILE A 530 -11.02 16.22 -4.04
N VAL A 531 -11.53 17.37 -3.59
CA VAL A 531 -10.68 18.42 -2.98
C VAL A 531 -10.19 18.00 -1.59
N GLN A 532 -11.03 17.39 -0.76
CA GLN A 532 -10.63 16.93 0.59
C GLN A 532 -9.55 15.85 0.52
N GLU A 533 -9.70 14.83 -0.34
CA GLU A 533 -8.73 13.74 -0.53
C GLU A 533 -7.43 14.19 -1.25
N ALA A 534 -7.47 15.32 -1.96
CA ALA A 534 -6.28 16.01 -2.47
C ALA A 534 -5.55 16.85 -1.38
N GLY A 535 -6.11 16.95 -0.17
CA GLY A 535 -5.54 17.70 0.96
C GLY A 535 -6.03 19.16 1.10
N GLY A 536 -7.02 19.57 0.31
CA GLY A 536 -7.66 20.88 0.39
C GLY A 536 -8.76 20.94 1.45
N SER A 537 -9.63 21.95 1.34
CA SER A 537 -10.92 21.95 2.04
C SER A 537 -12.03 22.48 1.15
N PHE A 538 -13.24 21.96 1.35
CA PHE A 538 -14.46 22.36 0.65
C PHE A 538 -15.57 22.40 1.69
N THR A 539 -15.89 23.59 2.19
CA THR A 539 -16.83 23.79 3.30
C THR A 539 -17.93 24.77 2.90
N LYS A 540 -18.98 24.89 3.72
CA LYS A 540 -19.86 26.07 3.71
C LYS A 540 -19.06 27.35 4.00
N VAL A 541 -19.61 28.52 3.67
CA VAL A 541 -18.95 29.82 3.96
C VAL A 541 -18.71 30.05 5.46
N ASN A 542 -19.56 29.50 6.33
CA ASN A 542 -19.37 29.54 7.79
C ASN A 542 -18.30 28.55 8.31
N GLY A 543 -17.71 27.72 7.45
CA GLY A 543 -16.69 26.72 7.80
C GLY A 543 -17.24 25.38 8.28
N GLU A 544 -18.56 25.15 8.24
CA GLU A 544 -19.14 23.83 8.48
C GLU A 544 -18.93 22.89 7.28
N GLU A 545 -18.81 21.59 7.58
CA GLU A 545 -18.79 20.54 6.56
C GLU A 545 -20.17 20.38 5.89
N TRP A 546 -20.15 19.83 4.67
CA TRP A 546 -21.36 19.47 3.93
C TRP A 546 -21.94 18.13 4.38
N THR A 547 -23.26 18.00 4.31
CA THR A 547 -23.99 16.74 4.44
C THR A 547 -24.91 16.56 3.23
N PHE A 548 -25.08 15.31 2.80
CA PHE A 548 -25.74 14.93 1.55
C PHE A 548 -26.87 13.93 1.77
N ASN A 549 -27.60 13.58 0.71
CA ASN A 549 -28.85 12.83 0.74
C ASN A 549 -29.91 13.51 1.64
N ARG A 550 -30.01 14.84 1.60
CA ARG A 550 -30.98 15.58 2.43
C ARG A 550 -32.37 15.66 1.77
N VAL A 551 -33.38 16.05 2.56
CA VAL A 551 -34.75 16.32 2.09
C VAL A 551 -34.77 17.53 1.16
N ASN A 552 -34.14 18.63 1.58
CA ASN A 552 -33.85 19.81 0.76
C ASN A 552 -32.47 19.65 0.12
N VAL A 553 -32.45 19.52 -1.21
CA VAL A 553 -31.22 19.34 -1.99
C VAL A 553 -30.46 20.65 -2.25
N ILE A 554 -31.03 21.80 -1.85
CA ILE A 554 -30.41 23.11 -2.05
C ILE A 554 -29.29 23.34 -1.03
N ASN A 555 -28.15 23.80 -1.53
CA ASN A 555 -26.99 24.24 -0.77
C ASN A 555 -27.12 25.72 -0.44
N GLU A 556 -27.77 26.00 0.69
CA GLU A 556 -27.95 27.36 1.20
C GLU A 556 -26.65 27.96 1.74
N GLY A 557 -26.49 29.28 1.59
CA GLY A 557 -25.38 30.05 2.15
C GLY A 557 -24.06 29.98 1.35
N GLY A 558 -24.01 29.20 0.26
CA GLY A 558 -22.83 29.08 -0.59
C GLY A 558 -21.67 28.29 0.03
N TYR A 559 -20.53 28.27 -0.66
CA TYR A 559 -19.37 27.45 -0.27
C TYR A 559 -18.03 28.18 -0.46
N LEU A 560 -17.00 27.66 0.21
CA LEU A 560 -15.60 28.06 0.09
C LEU A 560 -14.72 26.82 -0.14
N VAL A 561 -13.93 26.85 -1.20
CA VAL A 561 -12.96 25.81 -1.58
C VAL A 561 -11.56 26.39 -1.51
N LEU A 562 -10.62 25.65 -0.90
CA LEU A 562 -9.26 26.11 -0.61
C LEU A 562 -8.23 25.02 -0.89
N ASN A 563 -7.03 25.42 -1.32
CA ASN A 563 -5.85 24.58 -1.45
C ASN A 563 -5.22 24.09 -0.13
N ARG A 564 -5.95 24.18 0.99
CA ARG A 564 -5.48 23.86 2.34
C ARG A 564 -6.64 23.70 3.30
N PRO A 565 -6.42 23.14 4.51
CA PRO A 565 -7.41 23.13 5.58
C PRO A 565 -7.86 24.55 5.95
N ASN A 566 -9.18 24.75 6.08
CA ASN A 566 -9.80 26.08 6.28
C ASN A 566 -9.23 26.83 7.51
N LYS A 567 -8.99 26.13 8.63
CA LYS A 567 -8.36 26.68 9.84
C LYS A 567 -6.96 27.29 9.60
N GLU A 568 -6.22 26.78 8.62
CA GLU A 568 -4.90 27.28 8.28
C GLU A 568 -4.96 28.54 7.40
N PHE A 569 -5.91 28.59 6.46
CA PHE A 569 -6.13 29.74 5.59
C PHE A 569 -6.43 31.01 6.39
N PHE A 570 -7.42 30.97 7.29
CA PHE A 570 -7.74 32.13 8.15
C PHE A 570 -6.65 32.49 9.16
N ARG A 571 -5.70 31.58 9.45
CA ARG A 571 -4.50 31.93 10.21
C ARG A 571 -3.52 32.75 9.36
N ILE A 572 -3.35 32.40 8.09
CA ILE A 572 -2.44 33.07 7.14
C ILE A 572 -2.97 34.48 6.78
N CYS A 573 -4.26 34.63 6.53
CA CYS A 573 -4.87 35.94 6.23
C CYS A 573 -4.91 36.90 7.45
N GLY A 574 -4.58 36.39 8.64
CA GLY A 574 -4.95 37.00 9.91
C GLY A 574 -6.47 36.94 10.14
N ARG A 575 -6.92 37.22 11.38
CA ARG A 575 -8.37 37.27 11.72
C ARG A 575 -9.09 38.52 11.17
N LYS A 576 -8.81 38.92 9.93
CA LYS A 576 -9.50 39.98 9.19
C LYS A 576 -10.29 39.34 8.06
N GLY A 577 -11.64 39.33 8.13
CA GLY A 577 -12.45 39.03 6.93
C GLY A 577 -13.80 38.36 7.18
N VAL A 578 -13.90 37.40 8.10
CA VAL A 578 -15.20 36.77 8.44
C VAL A 578 -15.70 37.31 9.77
N SER A 579 -16.31 38.49 9.72
CA SER A 579 -17.21 38.90 10.80
C SER A 579 -18.39 37.94 10.81
N ASN A 580 -18.59 37.19 11.89
CA ASN A 580 -19.79 36.39 12.09
C ASN A 580 -21.03 37.25 11.78
N GLY A 581 -21.77 36.88 10.75
CA GLY A 581 -23.12 37.39 10.53
C GLY A 581 -23.94 36.97 11.74
N LYS A 582 -24.28 37.94 12.60
CA LYS A 582 -24.98 37.68 13.86
C LYS A 582 -26.28 36.90 13.62
N ARG A 583 -26.43 35.77 14.30
CA ARG A 583 -27.21 35.74 15.54
C ARG A 583 -26.44 35.01 16.63
#